data_AF-K9URF3-F1
#
_entry.id   AF-K9URF3-F1
#
_cell.length_a   1.000
_cell.length_b   1.000
_cell.length_c   1.000
_cell.angle_alpha   90.00
_cell.angle_beta   90.00
_cell.angle_gamma   90.00
#
_symmetry.space_group_name_H-M   'P 1'
#
loop_
_entity.id
_entity.type
_entity.pdbx_description
1 polymer ?
#
loop_
_entity_poly.entity_id
_entity_poly.type
_entity_poly.pdbx_seq_one_letter_code
_entity_poly.pdbx_strand_id
1 'polypeptide(L)'
;MSIYNNTYNYRIPGHKYDSQCRLSIPSLDSTPAISETIGYGIKVIVSELPDNPDMSICNAFEILAHKICLEFEIDPQRLIYLEHWGKWTAAEGGYEREQEEYSLVKFEIVNNRPRYPDWRYLGEIEVYLVKQFLTIYR
;
A
#
# COMPACT_ATOMS: atom_id res chain seq x y z
N MET A 1 4.87 7.13 16.12
CA MET A 1 5.17 8.34 15.34
C MET A 1 5.24 7.97 13.87
N SER A 2 4.23 8.37 13.08
CA SER A 2 4.18 8.15 11.63
C SER A 2 4.76 9.35 10.89
N ILE A 3 5.65 9.13 9.92
CA ILE A 3 6.28 10.22 9.16
C ILE A 3 5.30 10.82 8.14
N TYR A 4 4.48 9.98 7.51
CA TYR A 4 3.45 10.42 6.56
C TYR A 4 2.17 9.62 6.74
N ASN A 5 1.02 10.29 6.83
CA ASN A 5 -0.30 9.65 6.86
C ASN A 5 -1.36 10.62 6.36
N ASN A 6 -1.52 10.73 5.03
CA ASN A 6 -2.41 11.68 4.39
C ASN A 6 -3.05 11.10 3.13
N THR A 7 -4.07 11.80 2.61
CA THR A 7 -4.56 11.56 1.25
C THR A 7 -3.46 11.90 0.25
N TYR A 8 -3.20 10.99 -0.67
CA TYR A 8 -2.15 11.06 -1.66
C TYR A 8 -2.75 10.97 -3.06
N ASN A 9 -2.39 11.93 -3.92
CA ASN A 9 -2.87 12.00 -5.28
C ASN A 9 -1.86 11.33 -6.22
N TYR A 10 -2.36 10.55 -7.16
CA TYR A 10 -1.56 9.94 -8.21
C TYR A 10 -2.30 9.98 -9.55
N ARG A 11 -1.53 10.01 -10.64
CA ARG A 11 -2.07 10.01 -11.99
C ARG A 11 -1.43 8.91 -12.81
N ILE A 12 -2.28 8.13 -13.46
CA ILE A 12 -1.85 7.15 -14.45
C ILE A 12 -1.56 7.89 -15.76
N PRO A 13 -0.42 7.64 -16.44
CA PRO A 13 -0.15 8.24 -17.74
C PRO A 13 -1.32 8.01 -18.72
N GLY A 14 -1.79 9.09 -19.35
CA GLY A 14 -2.95 9.06 -20.24
C GLY A 14 -4.29 9.37 -19.58
N HIS A 15 -4.38 9.39 -18.25
CA HIS A 15 -5.58 9.80 -17.53
C HIS A 15 -5.67 11.32 -17.36
N LYS A 16 -6.89 11.85 -17.38
CA LYS A 16 -7.17 13.28 -17.29
C LYS A 16 -7.25 13.79 -15.84
N TYR A 17 -7.65 12.92 -14.92
CA TYR A 17 -7.89 13.27 -13.52
C TYR A 17 -6.91 12.52 -12.61
N ASP A 18 -6.70 13.07 -11.42
CA ASP A 18 -5.94 12.39 -10.37
C ASP A 18 -6.84 11.38 -9.66
N SER A 19 -6.30 10.20 -9.42
CA SER A 19 -6.84 9.21 -8.48
C SER A 19 -6.29 9.50 -7.08
N GLN A 20 -6.95 8.96 -6.05
CA GLN A 20 -6.60 9.22 -4.66
C GLN A 20 -6.54 7.95 -3.83
N CYS A 21 -5.58 7.90 -2.91
CA CYS A 21 -5.48 6.85 -1.89
C CYS A 21 -5.12 7.48 -0.54
N ARG A 22 -5.29 6.73 0.55
CA ARG A 22 -4.63 7.04 1.82
C ARG A 22 -3.23 6.44 1.79
N LEU A 23 -2.19 7.26 1.89
CA LEU A 23 -0.81 6.79 1.96
C LEU A 23 -0.31 6.93 3.40
N SER A 24 0.17 5.82 3.97
CA SER A 24 0.84 5.80 5.27
C SER A 24 2.26 5.26 5.16
N ILE A 25 3.23 6.05 5.63
CA ILE A 25 4.65 5.71 5.70
C ILE A 25 5.08 5.93 7.16
N PRO A 26 5.12 4.86 7.97
CA PRO A 26 5.37 5.01 9.40
C PRO A 26 6.80 5.43 9.72
N SER A 27 7.78 5.06 8.89
CA SER A 27 9.16 5.52 8.94
C SER A 27 9.79 5.47 7.54
N LEU A 28 10.74 6.37 7.26
CA LEU A 28 11.61 6.34 6.08
C LEU A 28 12.88 5.54 6.33
N ASP A 29 13.14 5.18 7.59
CA ASP A 29 14.10 4.16 7.94
C ASP A 29 13.47 2.78 7.85
N SER A 30 14.30 1.76 7.64
CA SER A 30 13.81 0.38 7.65
C SER A 30 13.32 0.02 9.04
N THR A 31 12.08 -0.44 9.10
CA THR A 31 11.47 -0.92 10.33
C THR A 31 11.68 -2.42 10.48
N PRO A 32 11.60 -2.96 11.72
CA PRO A 32 11.64 -4.40 11.97
C PRO A 32 10.66 -5.19 11.09
N ALA A 33 10.96 -6.47 10.89
CA ALA A 33 9.99 -7.39 10.29
C ALA A 33 8.74 -7.48 11.16
N ILE A 34 7.56 -7.50 10.53
CA ILE A 34 6.28 -7.69 11.22
C ILE A 34 5.99 -9.20 11.35
N SER A 35 6.39 -9.98 10.36
CA SER A 35 6.33 -11.44 10.34
C SER A 35 7.46 -11.99 9.45
N GLU A 36 7.61 -13.31 9.37
CA GLU A 36 8.53 -13.92 8.40
C GLU A 36 8.19 -13.53 6.95
N THR A 37 6.90 -13.35 6.64
CA THR A 37 6.49 -12.90 5.32
C THR A 37 6.68 -11.40 5.10
N ILE A 38 6.35 -10.60 6.11
CA ILE A 38 6.42 -9.13 6.04
C ILE A 38 7.77 -8.71 6.64
N GLY A 39 8.79 -8.78 5.79
CA GLY A 39 10.18 -8.66 6.18
C GLY A 39 10.63 -7.28 6.65
N TYR A 40 11.92 -7.20 6.96
CA TYR A 40 12.61 -5.95 7.28
C TYR A 40 12.63 -5.02 6.07
N GLY A 41 12.39 -3.72 6.29
CA GLY A 41 12.28 -2.74 5.19
C GLY A 41 11.41 -1.54 5.54
N ILE A 42 11.23 -0.64 4.58
CA ILE A 42 10.41 0.57 4.67
C ILE A 42 8.97 0.18 4.30
N LYS A 43 8.06 0.28 5.27
CA LYS A 43 6.65 -0.09 5.07
C LYS A 43 5.89 1.08 4.48
N VAL A 44 5.28 0.84 3.33
CA VAL A 44 4.38 1.76 2.65
C VAL A 44 3.03 1.10 2.59
N ILE A 45 2.03 1.71 3.23
CA ILE A 45 0.66 1.22 3.23
C ILE A 45 -0.16 2.16 2.34
N VAL A 46 -0.76 1.59 1.30
CA VAL A 46 -1.61 2.30 0.35
C VAL A 46 -3.02 1.78 0.53
N SER A 47 -3.92 2.63 1.02
CA SER A 47 -5.33 2.28 1.20
C SER A 47 -6.23 2.90 0.15
N GLU A 48 -7.09 2.09 -0.46
CA GLU A 48 -8.12 2.56 -1.37
C GLU A 48 -9.08 3.49 -0.63
N LEU A 49 -9.50 4.58 -1.28
CA LEU A 49 -10.53 5.47 -0.75
C LEU A 49 -11.89 5.08 -1.36
N PRO A 50 -12.98 5.08 -0.58
CA PRO A 50 -14.30 4.69 -1.07
C PRO A 50 -14.79 5.60 -2.22
N ASP A 51 -14.33 6.84 -2.26
CA ASP A 51 -14.69 7.85 -3.26
C ASP A 51 -13.52 8.15 -4.22
N ASN A 52 -12.67 7.16 -4.53
CA ASN A 52 -11.58 7.35 -5.49
C ASN A 52 -12.17 7.64 -6.89
N PRO A 53 -11.96 8.85 -7.45
CA PRO A 53 -12.74 9.36 -8.58
C PRO A 53 -12.37 8.73 -9.94
N ASP A 54 -11.29 7.96 -10.03
CA ASP A 54 -10.80 7.39 -11.29
C ASP A 54 -10.28 5.95 -11.09
N MET A 55 -8.98 5.71 -11.24
CA MET A 55 -8.42 4.36 -11.24
C MET A 55 -8.20 3.85 -9.82
N SER A 56 -8.64 2.62 -9.53
CA SER A 56 -8.34 1.94 -8.26
C SER A 56 -6.83 1.70 -8.08
N ILE A 57 -6.36 1.69 -6.83
CA ILE A 57 -4.95 1.40 -6.48
C ILE A 57 -4.50 0.07 -7.06
N CYS A 58 -5.40 -0.92 -7.12
CA CYS A 58 -5.14 -2.28 -7.61
C CYS A 58 -4.84 -2.34 -9.11
N ASN A 59 -5.08 -1.25 -9.85
CA ASN A 59 -4.72 -1.11 -11.27
C ASN A 59 -3.56 -0.14 -11.50
N ALA A 60 -3.07 0.50 -10.43
CA ALA A 60 -2.11 1.60 -10.45
C ALA A 60 -0.75 1.26 -9.80
N PHE A 61 -0.66 0.13 -9.10
CA PHE A 61 0.44 -0.30 -8.23
C PHE A 61 1.86 -0.03 -8.76
N GLU A 62 2.21 -0.35 -10.01
CA GLU A 62 3.58 -0.16 -10.53
C GLU A 62 3.93 1.33 -10.59
N ILE A 63 3.01 2.11 -11.14
CA ILE A 63 3.16 3.56 -11.29
C ILE A 63 3.16 4.23 -9.91
N LEU A 64 2.24 3.80 -9.04
CA LEU A 64 2.09 4.34 -7.70
C LEU A 64 3.30 4.02 -6.82
N ALA A 65 3.72 2.76 -6.76
CA ALA A 65 4.92 2.34 -6.02
C ALA A 65 6.16 3.07 -6.52
N HIS A 66 6.34 3.18 -7.85
CA HIS A 66 7.47 3.94 -8.41
C HIS A 66 7.42 5.42 -8.03
N LYS A 67 6.26 6.07 -8.15
CA LYS A 67 6.06 7.47 -7.79
C LYS A 67 6.36 7.72 -6.31
N ILE A 68 5.88 6.85 -5.42
CA ILE A 68 6.16 6.92 -3.98
C ILE A 68 7.66 6.77 -3.73
N CYS A 69 8.33 5.82 -4.38
CA CYS A 69 9.78 5.66 -4.22
C CYS A 69 10.55 6.92 -4.61
N LEU A 70 10.18 7.56 -5.72
CA LEU A 70 10.81 8.80 -6.16
C LEU A 70 10.53 9.97 -5.21
N GLU A 71 9.29 10.13 -4.76
CA GLU A 71 8.86 11.29 -3.98
C GLU A 71 9.37 11.25 -2.54
N PHE A 72 9.49 10.07 -1.96
CA PHE A 72 9.96 9.86 -0.59
C PHE A 72 11.40 9.35 -0.50
N GLU A 73 12.12 9.35 -1.63
CA GLU A 73 13.51 8.88 -1.74
C GLU A 73 13.73 7.47 -1.18
N ILE A 74 12.72 6.60 -1.35
CA ILE A 74 12.77 5.21 -0.89
C ILE A 74 13.51 4.38 -1.94
N ASP A 75 14.57 3.70 -1.52
CA ASP A 75 15.20 2.65 -2.31
C ASP A 75 14.18 1.54 -2.61
N PRO A 76 13.84 1.26 -3.88
CA PRO A 76 12.88 0.23 -4.24
C PRO A 76 13.23 -1.16 -3.71
N GLN A 77 14.50 -1.47 -3.47
CA GLN A 77 14.93 -2.74 -2.87
C GLN A 77 14.55 -2.87 -1.38
N ARG A 78 14.27 -1.75 -0.72
CA ARG A 78 13.88 -1.68 0.70
C ARG A 78 12.36 -1.50 0.86
N LEU A 79 11.62 -1.36 -0.23
CA LEU A 79 10.17 -1.15 -0.21
C LEU A 79 9.44 -2.41 0.24
N ILE A 80 8.61 -2.28 1.27
CA ILE A 80 7.58 -3.26 1.64
C ILE A 80 6.23 -2.59 1.38
N TYR A 81 5.60 -2.94 0.26
CA TYR A 81 4.35 -2.32 -0.19
C TYR A 81 3.15 -3.17 0.25
N LEU A 82 2.29 -2.56 1.05
CA LEU A 82 1.07 -3.16 1.56
C LEU A 82 -0.13 -2.42 0.97
N GLU A 83 -0.96 -3.13 0.23
CA GLU A 83 -2.26 -2.61 -0.17
C GLU A 83 -3.30 -2.92 0.90
N HIS A 84 -4.22 -1.99 1.08
CA HIS A 84 -5.33 -2.10 2.02
C HIS A 84 -6.61 -1.61 1.37
N TRP A 85 -7.72 -2.32 1.55
CA TRP A 85 -9.03 -1.87 1.14
C TRP A 85 -10.09 -2.42 2.09
N GLY A 86 -11.24 -1.75 2.18
CA GLY A 86 -12.43 -2.36 2.78
C GLY A 86 -12.88 -3.55 1.93
N LYS A 87 -13.34 -4.64 2.53
CA LYS A 87 -13.72 -5.86 1.82
C LYS A 87 -14.93 -5.59 0.94
N TRP A 88 -14.88 -5.99 -0.33
CA TRP A 88 -16.05 -5.89 -1.20
C TRP A 88 -16.97 -7.10 -1.00
N THR A 89 -18.25 -6.88 -0.74
CA THR A 89 -19.24 -7.95 -0.65
C THR A 89 -20.30 -7.82 -1.75
N ALA A 90 -20.36 -8.85 -2.61
CA ALA A 90 -21.34 -8.92 -3.70
C ALA A 90 -22.79 -8.87 -3.19
N ALA A 91 -23.04 -9.41 -1.99
CA ALA A 91 -24.36 -9.49 -1.39
C ALA A 91 -24.93 -8.11 -1.01
N GLU A 92 -24.06 -7.17 -0.62
CA GLU A 92 -24.47 -5.83 -0.17
C GLU A 92 -24.24 -4.76 -1.24
N GLY A 93 -23.62 -5.13 -2.38
CA GLY A 93 -23.35 -4.21 -3.48
C GLY A 93 -22.38 -3.08 -3.09
N GLY A 94 -21.49 -3.34 -2.13
CA GLY A 94 -20.63 -2.31 -1.55
C GLY A 94 -19.42 -2.86 -0.81
N TYR A 95 -18.58 -1.92 -0.34
CA TYR A 95 -17.46 -2.23 0.54
C TYR A 95 -17.95 -2.32 1.99
N GLU A 96 -17.79 -3.48 2.60
CA GLU A 96 -18.04 -3.73 4.01
C GLU A 96 -16.88 -3.14 4.82
N ARG A 97 -17.06 -1.90 5.30
CA ARG A 97 -16.01 -1.13 6.01
C ARG A 97 -15.53 -1.79 7.30
N GLU A 98 -16.30 -2.72 7.87
CA GLU A 98 -15.94 -3.47 9.08
C GLU A 98 -15.00 -4.66 8.80
N GLN A 99 -14.92 -5.10 7.54
CA GLN A 99 -14.00 -6.13 7.11
C GLN A 99 -12.92 -5.49 6.25
N GLU A 100 -11.66 -5.63 6.65
CA GLU A 100 -10.52 -5.05 5.93
C GLU A 100 -9.69 -6.17 5.31
N GLU A 101 -9.19 -5.94 4.10
CA GLU A 101 -8.25 -6.84 3.43
C GLU A 101 -6.90 -6.14 3.27
N TYR A 102 -5.83 -6.89 3.52
CA TYR A 102 -4.47 -6.44 3.26
C TYR A 102 -3.78 -7.42 2.33
N SER A 103 -3.01 -6.88 1.40
CA SER A 103 -2.14 -7.66 0.51
C SER A 103 -0.72 -7.16 0.60
N LEU A 104 0.23 -8.10 0.67
CA LEU A 104 1.63 -7.80 0.39
C LEU A 104 1.85 -7.87 -1.11
N VAL A 105 2.31 -6.76 -1.69
CA VAL A 105 2.67 -6.71 -3.11
C VAL A 105 4.18 -6.75 -3.23
N LYS A 106 4.69 -7.80 -3.85
CA LYS A 106 6.11 -7.91 -4.18
C LYS A 106 6.32 -7.42 -5.60
N PHE A 107 7.45 -6.78 -5.82
CA PHE A 107 7.85 -6.30 -7.14
C PHE A 107 9.21 -6.86 -7.50
N GLU A 108 9.41 -7.17 -8.76
CA GLU A 108 10.75 -7.26 -9.33
C GLU A 108 11.31 -5.85 -9.51
N ILE A 109 12.59 -5.63 -9.19
CA ILE A 109 13.23 -4.34 -9.36
C ILE A 109 14.06 -4.35 -10.65
N VAL A 110 13.56 -3.67 -11.68
CA VAL A 110 14.22 -3.55 -12.99
C VAL A 110 14.59 -2.09 -13.25
N ASN A 111 15.87 -1.81 -13.46
CA ASN A 111 16.39 -0.45 -13.64
C ASN A 111 15.97 0.52 -12.53
N ASN A 112 16.02 0.04 -11.27
CA ASN A 112 15.61 0.78 -10.08
C ASN A 112 14.12 1.20 -10.09
N ARG A 113 13.26 0.37 -10.69
CA ARG A 113 11.81 0.58 -10.71
C ARG A 113 11.08 -0.70 -10.28
N PRO A 114 10.05 -0.59 -9.43
CA PRO A 114 9.12 -1.68 -9.17
C PRO A 114 8.40 -2.09 -10.46
N ARG A 115 8.43 -3.38 -10.78
CA ARG A 115 7.82 -4.01 -11.96
C ARG A 115 7.25 -5.38 -11.59
N TYR A 116 6.35 -5.90 -12.41
CA TYR A 116 5.83 -7.26 -12.32
C TYR A 116 5.32 -7.58 -10.91
N PRO A 117 4.23 -6.92 -10.49
CA PRO A 117 3.66 -7.14 -9.17
C PRO A 117 3.26 -8.62 -8.97
N ASP A 118 3.45 -9.10 -7.76
CA ASP A 118 2.93 -10.37 -7.28
C ASP A 118 2.20 -10.15 -5.95
N TRP A 119 0.89 -10.41 -5.95
CA TRP A 119 0.03 -10.16 -4.80
C TRP A 119 -0.10 -11.41 -3.95
N ARG A 120 0.01 -11.22 -2.65
CA ARG A 120 -0.36 -12.23 -1.67
C ARG A 120 -1.24 -11.63 -0.60
N TYR A 121 -2.48 -12.11 -0.53
CA TYR A 121 -3.38 -11.84 0.58
C TYR A 121 -2.75 -12.22 1.91
N LEU A 122 -2.85 -11.33 2.89
CA LEU A 122 -2.39 -11.59 4.24
C LEU A 122 -3.44 -12.39 5.01
N GLY A 123 -2.98 -13.39 5.78
CA GLY A 123 -3.85 -14.11 6.70
C GLY A 123 -4.23 -13.27 7.92
N GLU A 124 -5.23 -13.71 8.68
CA GLU A 124 -5.76 -12.97 9.85
C GLU A 124 -4.68 -12.56 10.86
N ILE A 125 -3.74 -13.47 11.16
CA ILE A 125 -2.63 -13.20 12.09
C ILE A 125 -1.72 -12.09 11.55
N GLU A 126 -1.40 -12.10 10.26
CA GLU A 126 -0.56 -11.08 9.64
C GLU A 126 -1.25 -9.73 9.60
N VAL A 127 -2.56 -9.70 9.29
CA VAL A 127 -3.39 -8.49 9.38
C VAL A 127 -3.40 -7.94 10.81
N TYR A 128 -3.58 -8.80 11.82
CA TYR A 128 -3.52 -8.40 13.22
C TYR A 128 -2.17 -7.76 13.57
N LEU A 129 -1.06 -8.37 13.14
CA LEU A 129 0.29 -7.85 13.40
C LEU A 129 0.54 -6.51 12.67
N VAL A 130 0.05 -6.33 11.44
CA VAL A 130 0.12 -5.04 10.73
C VAL A 130 -0.64 -3.96 11.51
N LYS A 131 -1.83 -4.26 12.05
CA LYS A 131 -2.60 -3.31 12.87
C LYS A 131 -1.88 -2.94 14.18
N GLN A 132 -1.25 -3.91 14.83
CA GLN A 132 -0.43 -3.65 16.03
C GLN A 132 0.77 -2.78 15.68
N PHE A 133 1.47 -3.09 14.59
CA PHE A 133 2.57 -2.28 14.08
C PHE A 133 2.12 -0.83 13.81
N LEU A 134 1.01 -0.63 13.09
CA LEU A 134 0.48 0.71 12.82
C LEU A 134 0.07 1.45 14.10
N THR A 135 -0.32 0.76 15.17
CA THR A 135 -0.62 1.39 16.47
C THR A 135 0.64 1.91 17.16
N ILE A 136 1.74 1.14 17.11
CA ILE A 136 3.04 1.55 17.69
C ILE A 136 3.61 2.76 16.94
N TYR A 137 3.46 2.77 15.61
CA TYR A 137 4.02 3.80 14.77
C TYR A 137 3.02 4.91 14.40
N ARG A 138 1.83 4.99 15.02
CA ARG A 138 0.95 6.16 14.86
C ARG A 138 1.56 7.39 15.53
#